data_AF-A0A1M5IY79-F1
#
_entry.id   AF-A0A1M5IY79-F1
#
_cell.length_a   1.000
_cell.length_b   1.000
_cell.length_c   1.000
_cell.angle_alpha   90.00
_cell.angle_beta   90.00
_cell.angle_gamma   90.00
#
_symmetry.space_group_name_H-M   'P 1'
#
loop_
_entity.id
_entity.type
_entity.pdbx_description
1 polymer ?
#
loop_
_entity_poly.entity_id
_entity_poly.type
_entity_poly.pdbx_seq_one_letter_code
_entity_poly.pdbx_strand_id
1 'polypeptide(L)'
;MDNSRREFLKKTGLAGLTLTGAGFIGCARQSDSGDSAASNQASKDWRSDPEWREVKYGPWSGPGVPSGPGPMDHVLLKDYAPRSTVVTEETFIPEARHPVIDVHIHDYPSRQESGTPEEHLSRWVDTMDEVGVETSVVLTGATGEEFDRLTELYLQPYPDRFQLYCGIVTDGIGEDDYPERAAAELERCYEQGARGIGEITDKGFGITRDPELAPGERLHPDDDRLDPYWEKAAELNLPVNLHIADHPSAWEPPNVFQERTPIFQQFNQHGSEGLSYDELIPLLPRTLQKHPDTTFIACHLANLGNDLGRLSEIMDRHDNLYVDISARDYEVGRQPRGAARFLEDYRDRVLFGTDMGMDKGMYQSWWRLLESADEHMTGRVWWRYYGLDLSGEILESLYRTNARRIMNWEEV
;
A
#
# COMPACT_ATOMS: atom_id res chain seq x y z
N MET A 1 33.82 13.44 -32.24
CA MET A 1 32.65 14.09 -32.87
C MET A 1 31.44 13.25 -32.47
N ASP A 2 31.08 13.14 -31.19
CA ASP A 2 30.54 14.16 -30.26
C ASP A 2 29.32 14.90 -30.82
N ASN A 3 28.15 14.29 -30.65
CA ASN A 3 26.86 14.94 -30.38
C ASN A 3 25.75 13.88 -30.21
N SER A 4 25.47 13.46 -28.97
CA SER A 4 24.12 12.97 -28.61
C SER A 4 23.77 13.04 -27.11
N ARG A 5 24.55 13.73 -26.27
CA ARG A 5 24.27 13.87 -24.83
C ARG A 5 23.42 15.10 -24.43
N ARG A 6 22.81 15.82 -25.38
CA ARG A 6 22.13 17.12 -25.09
C ARG A 6 20.67 17.27 -25.52
N GLU A 7 20.01 16.22 -26.00
CA GLU A 7 18.60 16.27 -26.44
C GLU A 7 17.67 15.29 -25.68
N PHE A 8 17.91 15.06 -24.38
CA PHE A 8 16.97 14.28 -23.54
C PHE A 8 16.53 15.00 -22.25
N LEU A 9 16.97 16.24 -22.02
CA LEU A 9 16.73 16.97 -20.76
C LEU A 9 15.78 18.18 -20.89
N LYS A 10 14.82 18.17 -21.83
CA LYS A 10 13.92 19.33 -22.01
C LYS A 10 12.42 19.05 -22.16
N LYS A 11 11.91 17.86 -21.86
CA LYS A 11 10.45 17.62 -21.79
C LYS A 11 10.06 16.67 -20.67
N THR A 12 10.18 17.15 -19.44
CA THR A 12 9.41 16.65 -18.30
C THR A 12 9.31 17.79 -17.30
N GLY A 13 8.45 18.75 -17.64
CA GLY A 13 7.99 19.75 -16.69
C GLY A 13 7.05 19.05 -15.71
N LEU A 14 7.53 18.94 -14.47
CA LEU A 14 6.77 18.61 -13.26
C LEU A 14 5.39 19.31 -13.28
N ALA A 15 4.33 18.51 -13.21
CA ALA A 15 3.02 18.97 -12.77
C ALA A 15 2.43 17.91 -11.81
N GLY A 16 2.39 18.29 -10.53
CA GLY A 16 1.52 17.83 -9.44
C GLY A 16 1.11 16.36 -9.37
N LEU A 17 1.78 15.59 -8.53
CA LEU A 17 1.17 14.47 -7.80
C LEU A 17 0.31 15.04 -6.67
N THR A 18 -1.01 15.09 -6.84
CA THR A 18 -1.99 15.29 -5.77
C THR A 18 -2.40 13.93 -5.22
N LEU A 19 -1.87 13.60 -4.04
CA LEU A 19 -2.39 12.55 -3.16
C LEU A 19 -3.61 13.10 -2.40
N THR A 20 -4.82 12.66 -2.77
CA THR A 20 -6.04 12.70 -1.95
C THR A 20 -6.96 11.62 -2.50
N GLY A 21 -7.30 10.53 -1.81
CA GLY A 21 -7.77 10.46 -0.42
C GLY A 21 -9.29 10.35 -0.47
N ALA A 22 -9.81 9.13 -0.28
CA ALA A 22 -11.24 8.84 -0.24
C ALA A 22 -11.93 9.59 0.92
N GLY A 23 -13.08 10.22 0.61
CA GLY A 23 -14.21 10.51 1.51
C GLY A 23 -13.94 11.21 2.85
N PHE A 24 -14.00 12.54 2.87
CA PHE A 24 -14.36 13.30 4.07
C PHE A 24 -15.54 14.23 3.75
N ILE A 25 -16.70 13.94 4.35
CA ILE A 25 -17.83 14.88 4.44
C ILE A 25 -17.49 15.89 5.54
N GLY A 26 -17.64 17.17 5.21
CA GLY A 26 -16.97 18.28 5.87
C GLY A 26 -17.44 18.63 7.29
N CYS A 27 -16.49 19.16 8.07
CA CYS A 27 -16.79 20.02 9.22
C CYS A 27 -16.48 21.48 8.86
N ALA A 28 -17.46 22.35 9.08
CA ALA A 28 -17.34 23.79 8.92
C ALA A 28 -16.31 24.38 9.90
N ARG A 29 -15.51 25.35 9.43
CA ARG A 29 -14.61 26.15 10.27
C ARG A 29 -15.42 27.05 11.20
N GLN A 30 -15.36 26.79 12.50
CA GLN A 30 -15.54 27.84 13.50
C GLN A 30 -14.20 28.55 13.71
N SER A 31 -14.21 29.85 13.44
CA SER A 31 -13.13 30.76 13.77
C SER A 31 -13.22 31.09 15.26
N ASP A 32 -12.34 30.51 16.07
CA ASP A 32 -12.01 31.09 17.37
C ASP A 32 -10.53 31.45 17.40
N SER A 33 -10.31 32.76 17.49
CA SER A 33 -9.03 33.39 17.79
C SER A 33 -8.63 33.02 19.23
N GLY A 34 -7.77 32.02 19.37
CA GLY A 34 -7.12 31.63 20.61
C GLY A 34 -5.61 31.69 20.44
N ASP A 35 -4.97 32.46 21.32
CA ASP A 35 -3.57 32.85 21.34
C ASP A 35 -2.54 31.85 20.80
N SER A 36 -1.67 32.37 19.94
CA SER A 36 -0.43 31.72 19.53
C SER A 36 0.47 31.48 20.74
N ALA A 37 0.39 30.30 21.33
CA ALA A 37 1.38 29.76 22.25
C ALA A 37 2.65 29.33 21.47
N ALA A 38 3.23 30.23 20.69
CA ALA A 38 4.63 30.14 20.27
C ALA A 38 5.49 30.71 21.41
N SER A 39 5.40 30.08 22.60
CA SER A 39 6.21 30.44 23.75
C SER A 39 7.57 29.74 23.65
N ASN A 40 8.54 30.45 23.08
CA ASN A 40 9.91 30.63 23.54
C ASN A 40 10.53 29.54 24.47
N GLN A 41 10.43 28.25 24.13
CA GLN A 41 11.38 27.24 24.62
C GLN A 41 12.65 27.43 23.80
N ALA A 42 13.76 27.74 24.46
CA ALA A 42 15.08 27.59 23.85
C ALA A 42 15.14 26.18 23.23
N SER A 43 15.18 26.11 21.90
CA SER A 43 15.07 24.86 21.16
C SER A 43 16.12 23.89 21.70
N LYS A 44 15.70 22.74 22.23
CA LYS A 44 16.58 21.67 22.64
C LYS A 44 17.67 21.46 21.57
N ASP A 45 18.94 21.58 21.94
CA ASP A 45 20.04 21.27 21.03
C ASP A 45 20.20 19.75 20.91
N TRP A 46 19.47 19.16 19.96
CA TRP A 46 19.50 17.72 19.68
C TRP A 46 20.92 17.20 19.36
N ARG A 47 21.84 18.05 18.91
CA ARG A 47 23.23 17.62 18.64
C ARG A 47 23.99 17.27 19.93
N SER A 48 23.51 17.75 21.08
CA SER A 48 24.06 17.43 22.40
C SER A 48 23.35 16.26 23.10
N ASP A 49 22.19 15.84 22.58
CA ASP A 49 21.38 14.77 23.17
C ASP A 49 22.01 13.39 22.91
N PRO A 50 22.27 12.57 23.95
CA PRO A 50 22.94 11.27 23.79
C PRO A 50 22.15 10.28 22.93
N GLU A 51 20.83 10.18 23.11
CA GLU A 51 19.95 9.27 22.37
C GLU A 51 19.89 9.68 20.90
N TRP A 52 19.73 10.97 20.62
CA TRP A 52 19.76 11.48 19.25
C TRP A 52 21.09 11.22 18.54
N ARG A 53 22.21 11.36 19.26
CA ARG A 53 23.53 11.04 18.69
C ARG A 53 23.68 9.55 18.41
N GLU A 54 23.17 8.71 19.30
CA GLU A 54 23.15 7.25 19.12
C GLU A 54 22.27 6.87 17.92
N VAL A 55 21.05 7.38 17.80
CA VAL A 55 20.17 7.09 16.65
C VAL A 55 20.78 7.60 15.35
N LYS A 56 21.34 8.82 15.34
CA LYS A 56 21.85 9.44 14.11
C LYS A 56 23.19 8.88 13.64
N TYR A 57 24.11 8.57 14.55
CA TYR A 57 25.48 8.19 14.19
C TYR A 57 25.86 6.79 14.67
N GLY A 58 25.05 6.17 15.53
CA GLY A 58 25.35 4.89 16.14
C GLY A 58 26.73 4.87 16.79
N PRO A 59 27.51 3.78 16.60
CA PRO A 59 28.84 3.64 17.22
C PRO A 59 29.87 4.62 16.67
N TRP A 60 29.58 5.34 15.58
CA TRP A 60 30.49 6.34 15.02
C TRP A 60 30.57 7.63 15.85
N SER A 61 29.67 7.82 16.83
CA SER A 61 29.66 8.91 17.83
C SER A 61 29.58 10.35 17.28
N GLY A 62 29.54 10.53 15.96
CA GLY A 62 29.43 11.82 15.29
C GLY A 62 29.98 11.80 13.85
N PRO A 63 29.94 12.95 13.16
CA PRO A 63 30.40 13.07 11.78
C PRO A 63 31.94 13.09 11.63
N GLY A 64 32.70 12.88 12.69
CA GLY A 64 34.18 12.90 12.67
C GLY A 64 34.82 14.28 12.51
N VAL A 65 34.02 15.35 12.33
CA VAL A 65 34.46 16.74 12.23
C VAL A 65 33.53 17.66 13.02
N PRO A 66 34.00 18.81 13.55
CA PRO A 66 33.13 19.78 14.20
C PRO A 66 32.06 20.31 13.23
N SER A 67 30.78 20.20 13.60
CA SER A 67 29.69 20.89 12.91
C SER A 67 29.46 22.26 13.53
N GLY A 68 29.42 23.31 12.70
CA GLY A 68 29.08 24.67 13.11
C GLY A 68 27.78 25.17 12.48
N PRO A 69 27.22 26.29 12.95
CA PRO A 69 26.04 26.89 12.34
C PRO A 69 26.33 27.34 10.91
N GLY A 70 25.32 27.27 10.04
CA GLY A 70 25.47 27.66 8.63
C GLY A 70 24.15 27.75 7.86
N PRO A 71 24.19 28.10 6.57
CA PRO A 71 22.98 28.33 5.78
C PRO A 71 21.99 27.15 5.75
N MET A 72 22.48 25.93 5.95
CA MET A 72 21.66 24.73 6.01
C MET A 72 20.75 24.65 7.25
N ASP A 73 21.02 25.41 8.32
CA ASP A 73 20.15 25.44 9.51
C ASP A 73 18.76 26.03 9.23
N HIS A 74 18.56 26.68 8.07
CA HIS A 74 17.29 27.24 7.63
C HIS A 74 16.57 26.40 6.58
N VAL A 75 17.17 25.29 6.11
CA VAL A 75 16.52 24.37 5.18
C VAL A 75 15.65 23.40 5.99
N LEU A 76 14.34 23.43 5.76
CA LEU A 76 13.46 22.49 6.43
C LEU A 76 13.73 21.08 5.94
N LEU A 77 13.58 20.12 6.85
CA LEU A 77 13.80 18.72 6.53
C LEU A 77 12.91 18.22 5.37
N LYS A 78 11.66 18.69 5.30
CA LYS A 78 10.74 18.39 4.19
C LYS A 78 11.16 18.99 2.82
N ASP A 79 12.03 20.00 2.83
CA ASP A 79 12.53 20.67 1.62
C ASP A 79 13.93 20.17 1.24
N TYR A 80 14.56 19.32 2.06
CA TYR A 80 15.91 18.81 1.83
C TYR A 80 15.93 17.68 0.80
N ALA A 81 16.50 17.94 -0.38
CA ALA A 81 16.61 16.99 -1.48
C ALA A 81 18.04 16.96 -2.05
N PRO A 82 18.99 16.29 -1.38
CA PRO A 82 20.37 16.23 -1.86
C PRO A 82 20.47 15.44 -3.16
N ARG A 83 21.31 15.93 -4.08
CA ARG A 83 21.73 15.15 -5.26
C ARG A 83 22.81 14.18 -4.83
N SER A 84 22.70 12.92 -5.26
CA SER A 84 23.77 11.96 -5.04
C SER A 84 25.01 12.34 -5.84
N THR A 85 26.18 12.15 -5.24
CA THR A 85 27.46 12.18 -5.94
C THR A 85 28.01 10.77 -6.18
N VAL A 86 27.27 9.73 -5.79
CA VAL A 86 27.58 8.35 -6.16
C VAL A 86 27.36 8.24 -7.66
N VAL A 87 28.40 7.84 -8.38
CA VAL A 87 28.32 7.55 -9.82
C VAL A 87 28.25 6.03 -9.94
N THR A 88 27.06 5.54 -10.22
CA THR A 88 26.77 4.12 -10.43
C THR A 88 25.98 3.96 -11.72
N GLU A 89 25.82 2.72 -12.17
CA GLU A 89 24.97 2.39 -13.30
C GLU A 89 23.51 2.65 -12.95
N GLU A 90 22.76 3.18 -13.92
CA GLU A 90 21.31 3.36 -13.79
C GLU A 90 20.64 2.52 -14.87
N THR A 91 19.97 1.45 -14.44
CA THR A 91 19.25 0.54 -15.33
C THR A 91 17.87 1.10 -15.61
N PHE A 92 17.53 1.27 -16.90
CA PHE A 92 16.18 1.61 -17.33
C PHE A 92 15.48 0.35 -17.85
N ILE A 93 14.39 -0.02 -17.19
CA ILE A 93 13.58 -1.19 -17.52
C ILE A 93 12.20 -0.70 -17.96
N PRO A 94 11.94 -0.59 -19.28
CA PRO A 94 10.71 0.02 -19.78
C PRO A 94 9.48 -0.84 -19.55
N GLU A 95 9.66 -2.16 -19.54
CA GLU A 95 8.65 -3.21 -19.52
C GLU A 95 9.13 -4.32 -18.59
N ALA A 96 8.22 -4.91 -17.80
CA ALA A 96 8.53 -6.00 -16.89
C ALA A 96 9.10 -7.22 -17.62
N ARG A 97 9.99 -7.97 -16.95
CA ARG A 97 10.60 -9.18 -17.51
C ARG A 97 9.60 -10.31 -17.82
N HIS A 98 8.50 -10.37 -17.06
CA HIS A 98 7.40 -11.31 -17.24
C HIS A 98 6.07 -10.55 -17.20
N PRO A 99 5.00 -11.03 -17.87
CA PRO A 99 3.69 -10.39 -17.78
C PRO A 99 3.22 -10.28 -16.33
N VAL A 100 2.67 -9.13 -15.96
CA VAL A 100 2.34 -8.81 -14.57
C VAL A 100 0.84 -8.79 -14.32
N ILE A 101 0.42 -9.38 -13.22
CA ILE A 101 -0.89 -9.18 -12.62
C ILE A 101 -0.67 -8.28 -11.40
N ASP A 102 -1.14 -7.03 -11.49
CA ASP A 102 -1.12 -6.10 -10.35
C ASP A 102 -2.36 -6.38 -9.48
N VAL A 103 -2.16 -7.04 -8.33
CA VAL A 103 -3.27 -7.47 -7.48
C VAL A 103 -3.83 -6.39 -6.55
N HIS A 104 -3.29 -5.18 -6.60
CA HIS A 104 -3.67 -4.11 -5.69
C HIS A 104 -3.51 -2.75 -6.36
N ILE A 105 -4.62 -2.21 -6.89
CA ILE A 105 -4.62 -0.87 -7.47
C ILE A 105 -5.74 0.00 -6.91
N HIS A 106 -5.46 1.29 -6.80
CA HIS A 106 -6.42 2.32 -6.43
C HIS A 106 -6.41 3.45 -7.47
N ASP A 107 -6.87 3.15 -8.68
CA ASP A 107 -7.21 4.16 -9.69
C ASP A 107 -8.71 4.12 -9.96
N TYR A 108 -9.36 5.28 -9.86
CA TYR A 108 -10.81 5.39 -10.02
C TYR A 108 -11.11 6.49 -11.04
N PRO A 109 -11.56 6.12 -12.27
CA PRO A 109 -11.80 7.06 -13.36
C PRO A 109 -12.78 8.18 -12.98
N SER A 110 -13.76 7.89 -12.11
CA SER A 110 -14.76 8.84 -11.62
C SER A 110 -14.19 9.98 -10.77
N ARG A 111 -12.94 9.88 -10.31
CA ARG A 111 -12.26 10.88 -9.47
C ARG A 111 -11.27 11.74 -10.24
N GLN A 112 -11.16 11.55 -11.55
CA GLN A 112 -10.20 12.24 -12.39
C GLN A 112 -10.71 13.64 -12.77
N GLU A 113 -9.85 14.65 -12.66
CA GLU A 113 -10.21 16.05 -12.94
C GLU A 113 -10.41 16.35 -14.44
N SER A 114 -9.98 15.44 -15.32
CA SER A 114 -10.02 15.65 -16.78
C SER A 114 -10.22 14.34 -17.55
N GLY A 115 -10.93 14.43 -18.68
CA GLY A 115 -11.28 13.29 -19.53
C GLY A 115 -12.56 12.57 -19.10
N THR A 116 -13.08 11.69 -19.95
CA THR A 116 -14.17 10.79 -19.56
C THR A 116 -13.61 9.52 -18.88
N PRO A 117 -14.42 8.78 -18.11
CA PRO A 117 -14.01 7.48 -17.55
C PRO A 117 -13.44 6.51 -18.59
N GLU A 118 -14.04 6.47 -19.79
CA GLU A 118 -13.64 5.58 -20.88
C GLU A 118 -12.29 5.99 -21.48
N GLU A 119 -12.05 7.29 -21.66
CA GLU A 119 -10.75 7.83 -22.10
C GLU A 119 -9.65 7.51 -21.09
N HIS A 120 -9.96 7.60 -19.80
CA HIS A 120 -9.04 7.23 -18.74
C HIS A 120 -8.70 5.74 -18.78
N LEU A 121 -9.69 4.84 -18.91
CA LEU A 121 -9.45 3.40 -19.02
C LEU A 121 -8.63 3.04 -20.26
N SER A 122 -8.93 3.65 -21.41
CA SER A 122 -8.13 3.44 -22.62
C SER A 122 -6.66 3.79 -22.39
N ARG A 123 -6.39 4.93 -21.76
CA ARG A 123 -5.01 5.35 -21.45
C ARG A 123 -4.33 4.42 -20.44
N TRP A 124 -5.09 3.88 -19.50
CA TRP A 124 -4.58 2.91 -18.54
C TRP A 124 -4.17 1.63 -19.26
N VAL A 125 -5.03 1.10 -20.12
CA VAL A 125 -4.73 -0.07 -20.96
C VAL A 125 -3.50 0.17 -21.84
N ASP A 126 -3.36 1.35 -22.46
CA ASP A 126 -2.14 1.71 -23.20
C ASP A 126 -0.89 1.66 -22.30
N THR A 127 -0.99 2.17 -21.07
CA THR A 127 0.12 2.14 -20.12
C THR A 127 0.46 0.71 -19.69
N MET A 128 -0.55 -0.12 -19.45
CA MET A 128 -0.38 -1.53 -19.12
C MET A 128 0.38 -2.27 -20.22
N ASP A 129 0.01 -2.04 -21.49
CA ASP A 129 0.70 -2.62 -22.65
C ASP A 129 2.16 -2.14 -22.73
N GLU A 130 2.41 -0.85 -22.49
CA GLU A 130 3.76 -0.28 -22.54
C GLU A 130 4.70 -0.77 -21.44
N VAL A 131 4.17 -1.20 -20.28
CA VAL A 131 4.96 -1.58 -19.10
C VAL A 131 4.90 -3.07 -18.75
N GLY A 132 4.16 -3.86 -19.51
CA GLY A 132 4.10 -5.32 -19.35
C GLY A 132 3.07 -5.81 -18.34
N VAL A 133 2.03 -5.01 -18.05
CA VAL A 133 0.93 -5.40 -17.15
C VAL A 133 -0.17 -6.09 -17.96
N GLU A 134 -0.39 -7.36 -17.66
CA GLU A 134 -1.40 -8.23 -18.27
C GLU A 134 -2.80 -7.86 -17.73
N THR A 135 -2.94 -7.85 -16.41
CA THR A 135 -4.22 -7.65 -15.71
C THR A 135 -4.01 -6.77 -14.47
N SER A 136 -4.96 -5.87 -14.19
CA SER A 136 -5.00 -5.10 -12.94
C SER A 136 -6.25 -5.44 -12.14
N VAL A 137 -6.08 -5.60 -10.82
CA VAL A 137 -7.16 -5.92 -9.88
C VAL A 137 -7.61 -4.64 -9.20
N VAL A 138 -8.85 -4.24 -9.48
CA VAL A 138 -9.46 -3.04 -8.91
C VAL A 138 -10.20 -3.42 -7.64
N LEU A 139 -9.66 -2.96 -6.53
CA LEU A 139 -10.26 -3.08 -5.21
C LEU A 139 -11.37 -2.03 -5.07
N THR A 140 -12.59 -2.38 -5.50
CA THR A 140 -13.64 -1.37 -5.69
C THR A 140 -14.16 -0.81 -4.38
N GLY A 141 -14.18 -1.63 -3.32
CA GLY A 141 -14.90 -1.34 -2.08
C GLY A 141 -16.42 -1.17 -2.27
N ALA A 142 -16.94 -1.45 -3.46
CA ALA A 142 -18.32 -1.20 -3.84
C ALA A 142 -19.18 -2.45 -3.66
N THR A 143 -20.45 -2.23 -3.37
CA THR A 143 -21.53 -3.22 -3.36
C THR A 143 -22.75 -2.63 -4.08
N GLY A 144 -23.82 -3.41 -4.24
CA GLY A 144 -25.07 -2.98 -4.84
C GLY A 144 -24.92 -2.38 -6.25
N GLU A 145 -25.74 -1.37 -6.54
CA GLU A 145 -25.79 -0.70 -7.84
C GLU A 145 -24.46 -0.01 -8.23
N GLU A 146 -23.63 0.38 -7.25
CA GLU A 146 -22.31 0.94 -7.56
C GLU A 146 -21.39 -0.12 -8.17
N PHE A 147 -21.39 -1.32 -7.60
CA PHE A 147 -20.59 -2.42 -8.14
C PHE A 147 -21.03 -2.77 -9.56
N ASP A 148 -22.33 -2.82 -9.82
CA ASP A 148 -22.90 -3.13 -11.15
C ASP A 148 -22.40 -2.12 -12.20
N ARG A 149 -22.41 -0.82 -11.86
CA ARG A 149 -21.90 0.24 -12.75
C ARG A 149 -20.40 0.09 -13.02
N LEU A 150 -19.62 -0.35 -12.04
CA LEU A 150 -18.19 -0.57 -12.21
C LEU A 150 -17.93 -1.80 -13.10
N THR A 151 -18.68 -2.88 -12.94
CA THR A 151 -18.64 -4.03 -13.85
C THR A 151 -18.87 -3.59 -15.29
N GLU A 152 -19.92 -2.81 -15.55
CA GLU A 152 -20.21 -2.31 -16.91
C GLU A 152 -19.06 -1.45 -17.45
N LEU A 153 -18.51 -0.56 -16.62
CA LEU A 153 -17.45 0.36 -17.01
C LEU A 153 -16.13 -0.35 -17.34
N TYR A 154 -15.74 -1.35 -16.55
CA TYR A 154 -14.43 -2.01 -16.69
C TYR A 154 -14.50 -3.27 -17.55
N LEU A 155 -15.42 -4.18 -17.25
CA LEU A 155 -15.40 -5.54 -17.79
C LEU A 155 -16.04 -5.65 -19.17
N GLN A 156 -16.99 -4.79 -19.54
CA GLN A 156 -17.53 -4.79 -20.91
C GLN A 156 -16.50 -4.36 -21.96
N PRO A 157 -15.78 -3.22 -21.82
CA PRO A 157 -14.79 -2.84 -22.81
C PRO A 157 -13.47 -3.64 -22.71
N TYR A 158 -13.09 -4.11 -21.52
CA TYR A 158 -11.78 -4.72 -21.27
C TYR A 158 -11.84 -5.98 -20.36
N PRO A 159 -12.59 -7.03 -20.75
CA PRO A 159 -12.84 -8.19 -19.89
C PRO A 159 -11.58 -8.95 -19.44
N ASP A 160 -10.50 -8.92 -20.23
CA ASP A 160 -9.25 -9.63 -19.92
C ASP A 160 -8.20 -8.73 -19.23
N ARG A 161 -8.46 -7.43 -19.09
CA ARG A 161 -7.49 -6.46 -18.55
C ARG A 161 -7.75 -6.10 -17.09
N PHE A 162 -8.98 -6.28 -16.62
CA PHE A 162 -9.35 -5.95 -15.26
C PHE A 162 -10.05 -7.11 -14.57
N GLN A 163 -9.78 -7.26 -13.28
CA GLN A 163 -10.67 -7.98 -12.38
C GLN A 163 -11.17 -7.03 -11.31
N LEU A 164 -12.43 -7.18 -10.92
CA LEU A 164 -13.04 -6.34 -9.89
C LEU A 164 -13.25 -7.15 -8.61
N TYR A 165 -12.86 -6.56 -7.48
CA TYR A 165 -13.12 -7.10 -6.15
C TYR A 165 -14.27 -6.32 -5.52
N CYS A 166 -15.23 -7.04 -4.95
CA CYS A 166 -16.40 -6.45 -4.29
C CYS A 166 -16.04 -5.99 -2.87
N GLY A 167 -16.76 -4.99 -2.37
CA GLY A 167 -16.67 -4.54 -1.00
C GLY A 167 -17.50 -5.38 -0.02
N ILE A 168 -17.63 -4.87 1.20
CA ILE A 168 -18.50 -5.41 2.23
C ILE A 168 -19.61 -4.41 2.55
N VAL A 169 -20.81 -4.91 2.83
CA VAL A 169 -21.90 -4.06 3.31
C VAL A 169 -21.59 -3.59 4.72
N THR A 170 -21.61 -2.27 4.94
CA THR A 170 -21.35 -1.65 6.25
C THR A 170 -22.59 -1.02 6.88
N ASP A 171 -23.74 -1.08 6.20
CA ASP A 171 -25.02 -0.57 6.72
C ASP A 171 -25.70 -1.63 7.59
N GLY A 172 -26.21 -1.20 8.75
CA GLY A 172 -27.03 -2.05 9.63
C GLY A 172 -26.26 -3.22 10.25
N ILE A 173 -24.96 -3.08 10.55
CA ILE A 173 -24.11 -4.20 11.04
C ILE A 173 -24.51 -4.74 12.43
N GLY A 174 -25.41 -4.05 13.13
CA GLY A 174 -25.98 -4.48 14.40
C GLY A 174 -27.33 -5.19 14.26
N GLU A 175 -27.85 -5.33 13.04
CA GLU A 175 -29.10 -6.05 12.78
C GLU A 175 -28.88 -7.57 12.81
N ASP A 176 -29.87 -8.31 13.31
CA ASP A 176 -29.77 -9.77 13.49
C ASP A 176 -29.56 -10.53 12.17
N ASP A 177 -29.97 -9.96 11.02
CA ASP A 177 -29.84 -10.54 9.69
C ASP A 177 -28.55 -10.13 8.96
N TYR A 178 -27.70 -9.31 9.59
CA TYR A 178 -26.48 -8.79 8.96
C TYR A 178 -25.55 -9.89 8.41
N PRO A 179 -25.23 -10.96 9.16
CA PRO A 179 -24.28 -11.97 8.68
C PRO A 179 -24.73 -12.62 7.36
N GLU A 180 -25.99 -13.03 7.27
CA GLU A 180 -26.57 -13.63 6.07
C GLU A 180 -26.75 -12.60 4.95
N ARG A 181 -27.12 -11.35 5.27
CA ARG A 181 -27.26 -10.26 4.31
C ARG A 181 -25.93 -9.90 3.65
N ALA A 182 -24.84 -9.84 4.42
CA ALA A 182 -23.50 -9.59 3.89
C ALA A 182 -23.06 -10.72 2.94
N ALA A 183 -23.28 -11.98 3.34
CA ALA A 183 -22.96 -13.15 2.50
C ALA A 183 -23.78 -13.20 1.21
N ALA A 184 -25.08 -12.87 1.28
CA ALA A 184 -25.95 -12.80 0.10
C ALA A 184 -25.52 -11.70 -0.87
N GLU A 185 -25.06 -10.54 -0.38
CA GLU A 185 -24.54 -9.49 -1.24
C GLU A 185 -23.22 -9.90 -1.92
N LEU A 186 -22.36 -10.65 -1.23
CA LEU A 186 -21.14 -11.20 -1.84
C LEU A 186 -21.47 -12.15 -3.00
N GLU A 187 -22.44 -13.05 -2.80
CA GLU A 187 -22.91 -13.96 -3.83
C GLU A 187 -23.51 -13.20 -5.03
N ARG A 188 -24.29 -12.14 -4.78
CA ARG A 188 -24.79 -11.26 -5.84
C ARG A 188 -23.65 -10.59 -6.60
N CYS A 189 -22.67 -10.01 -5.89
CA CYS A 189 -21.48 -9.41 -6.49
C CYS A 189 -20.72 -10.41 -7.38
N TYR A 190 -20.60 -11.67 -6.94
CA TYR A 190 -19.99 -12.74 -7.72
C TYR A 190 -20.72 -13.00 -9.04
N GLU A 191 -22.05 -13.08 -8.99
CA GLU A 191 -22.91 -13.21 -10.18
C GLU A 191 -22.80 -12.01 -11.13
N GLN A 192 -22.46 -10.82 -10.61
CA GLN A 192 -22.19 -9.61 -11.40
C GLN A 192 -20.73 -9.47 -11.84
N GLY A 193 -19.88 -10.48 -11.60
CA GLY A 193 -18.51 -10.51 -12.11
C GLY A 193 -17.40 -10.21 -11.11
N ALA A 194 -17.71 -10.13 -9.81
CA ALA A 194 -16.66 -10.06 -8.78
C ALA A 194 -15.79 -11.32 -8.79
N ARG A 195 -14.47 -11.14 -8.67
CA ARG A 195 -13.48 -12.24 -8.61
C ARG A 195 -12.58 -12.20 -7.37
N GLY A 196 -13.01 -11.43 -6.37
CA GLY A 196 -12.40 -11.35 -5.05
C GLY A 196 -13.12 -10.33 -4.18
N ILE A 197 -12.57 -10.10 -2.99
CA ILE A 197 -13.09 -9.18 -1.99
C ILE A 197 -12.00 -8.18 -1.62
N GLY A 198 -12.33 -6.90 -1.58
CA GLY A 198 -11.45 -5.90 -1.00
C GLY A 198 -11.48 -4.52 -1.65
N GLU A 199 -10.72 -3.57 -1.10
CA GLU A 199 -9.89 -3.72 0.10
C GLU A 199 -10.78 -3.69 1.36
N ILE A 200 -10.65 -4.68 2.24
CA ILE A 200 -11.28 -4.64 3.56
C ILE A 200 -10.26 -4.07 4.53
N THR A 201 -10.54 -2.88 5.06
CA THR A 201 -9.56 -2.12 5.84
C THR A 201 -9.97 -1.99 7.30
N ASP A 202 -9.03 -2.26 8.21
CA ASP A 202 -9.17 -1.88 9.62
C ASP A 202 -7.86 -1.28 10.17
N LYS A 203 -7.95 0.00 10.54
CA LYS A 203 -6.84 0.79 11.08
C LYS A 203 -7.04 1.16 12.55
N GLY A 204 -7.83 0.37 13.27
CA GLY A 204 -8.14 0.54 14.68
C GLY A 204 -9.55 1.04 14.95
N PHE A 205 -10.30 1.37 13.92
CA PHE A 205 -11.65 1.92 14.03
C PHE A 205 -12.73 0.92 13.61
N GLY A 206 -12.37 -0.31 13.25
CA GLY A 206 -13.25 -1.27 12.62
C GLY A 206 -13.39 -1.04 11.11
N ILE A 207 -14.06 -1.99 10.45
CA ILE A 207 -14.31 -2.03 9.00
C ILE A 207 -15.28 -0.93 8.55
N THR A 208 -16.03 -0.35 9.49
CA THR A 208 -16.87 0.84 9.27
C THR A 208 -16.37 2.02 10.08
N ARG A 209 -16.65 3.23 9.58
CA ARG A 209 -16.45 4.50 10.30
C ARG A 209 -17.76 5.17 10.69
N ASP A 210 -18.84 4.39 10.79
CA ASP A 210 -20.12 4.89 11.27
C ASP A 210 -19.94 5.61 12.62
N PRO A 211 -20.19 6.93 12.68
CA PRO A 211 -20.01 7.70 13.91
C PRO A 211 -21.04 7.36 15.00
N GLU A 212 -22.14 6.69 14.64
CA GLU A 212 -23.19 6.29 15.59
C GLU A 212 -22.81 5.02 16.37
N LEU A 213 -21.82 4.26 15.89
CA LEU A 213 -21.34 3.05 16.55
C LEU A 213 -20.15 3.35 17.46
N ALA A 214 -20.22 2.87 18.71
CA ALA A 214 -19.07 2.90 19.60
C ALA A 214 -17.95 2.02 19.03
N PRO A 215 -16.66 2.34 19.26
CA PRO A 215 -15.54 1.57 18.69
C PRO A 215 -15.64 0.05 18.89
N GLY A 216 -16.11 -0.42 20.05
CA GLY A 216 -16.28 -1.86 20.35
C GLY A 216 -17.52 -2.53 19.75
N GLU A 217 -18.41 -1.79 19.09
CA GLU A 217 -19.58 -2.33 18.38
C GLU A 217 -19.32 -2.55 16.89
N ARG A 218 -18.21 -1.97 16.39
CA ARG A 218 -17.79 -2.05 15.00
C ARG A 218 -17.18 -3.41 14.70
N LEU A 219 -17.27 -3.80 13.44
CA LEU A 219 -16.74 -5.07 12.98
C LEU A 219 -15.23 -5.01 12.89
N HIS A 220 -14.58 -5.98 13.52
CA HIS A 220 -13.19 -6.33 13.25
C HIS A 220 -13.16 -7.62 12.41
N PRO A 221 -12.06 -7.90 11.69
CA PRO A 221 -12.02 -9.03 10.75
C PRO A 221 -12.25 -10.41 11.38
N ASP A 222 -12.04 -10.57 12.69
CA ASP A 222 -12.24 -11.81 13.45
C ASP A 222 -13.60 -11.88 14.18
N ASP A 223 -14.50 -10.91 13.94
CA ASP A 223 -15.83 -10.85 14.53
C ASP A 223 -16.75 -11.98 13.99
N ASP A 224 -17.47 -12.66 14.87
CA ASP A 224 -18.39 -13.77 14.54
C ASP A 224 -19.47 -13.38 13.52
N ARG A 225 -19.85 -12.10 13.46
CA ARG A 225 -20.83 -11.60 12.49
C ARG A 225 -20.32 -11.66 11.04
N LEU A 226 -19.01 -11.82 10.83
CA LEU A 226 -18.40 -11.96 9.50
C LEU A 226 -18.22 -13.41 9.07
N ASP A 227 -18.48 -14.39 9.95
CA ASP A 227 -18.22 -15.80 9.63
C ASP A 227 -18.93 -16.26 8.35
N PRO A 228 -20.24 -15.99 8.15
CA PRO A 228 -20.92 -16.39 6.91
C PRO A 228 -20.36 -15.70 5.67
N TYR A 229 -19.82 -14.48 5.80
CA TYR A 229 -19.22 -13.74 4.70
C TYR A 229 -17.88 -14.37 4.27
N TRP A 230 -17.02 -14.74 5.22
CA TRP A 230 -15.76 -15.43 4.95
C TRP A 230 -15.95 -16.87 4.46
N GLU A 231 -16.94 -17.58 5.00
CA GLU A 231 -17.33 -18.91 4.52
C GLU A 231 -17.84 -18.86 3.08
N LYS A 232 -18.67 -17.86 2.75
CA LYS A 232 -19.15 -17.65 1.37
C LYS A 232 -17.99 -17.30 0.43
N ALA A 233 -17.00 -16.53 0.88
CA ALA A 233 -15.78 -16.27 0.10
C ALA A 233 -15.02 -17.56 -0.24
N ALA A 234 -14.89 -18.48 0.72
CA ALA A 234 -14.29 -19.79 0.48
C ALA A 234 -15.12 -20.65 -0.50
N GLU A 235 -16.44 -20.70 -0.32
CA GLU A 235 -17.36 -21.45 -1.20
C GLU A 235 -17.24 -20.99 -2.67
N LEU A 236 -17.15 -19.68 -2.89
CA LEU A 236 -17.05 -19.07 -4.22
C LEU A 236 -15.60 -18.97 -4.73
N ASN A 237 -14.63 -19.49 -3.97
CA ASN A 237 -13.20 -19.39 -4.27
C ASN A 237 -12.74 -17.94 -4.54
N LEU A 238 -13.21 -17.00 -3.72
CA LEU A 238 -12.88 -15.57 -3.81
C LEU A 238 -11.78 -15.22 -2.79
N PRO A 239 -10.59 -14.79 -3.23
CA PRO A 239 -9.57 -14.31 -2.31
C PRO A 239 -9.99 -12.99 -1.65
N VAL A 240 -9.58 -12.81 -0.39
CA VAL A 240 -9.89 -11.63 0.41
C VAL A 240 -8.65 -10.76 0.59
N ASN A 241 -8.67 -9.56 0.04
CA ASN A 241 -7.64 -8.55 0.26
C ASN A 241 -7.94 -7.75 1.55
N LEU A 242 -7.08 -7.92 2.56
CA LEU A 242 -7.30 -7.46 3.93
C LEU A 242 -6.17 -6.54 4.42
N HIS A 243 -6.49 -5.28 4.71
CA HIS A 243 -5.55 -4.26 5.19
C HIS A 243 -5.73 -4.03 6.68
N ILE A 244 -4.87 -4.65 7.48
CA ILE A 244 -4.84 -4.47 8.94
C ILE A 244 -3.70 -3.57 9.36
N ALA A 245 -4.02 -2.53 10.13
CA ALA A 245 -3.10 -1.51 10.60
C ALA A 245 -2.40 -0.74 9.45
N ASP A 246 -1.33 -0.04 9.78
CA ASP A 246 -0.37 0.59 8.87
C ASP A 246 1.03 0.34 9.48
N HIS A 247 2.10 0.90 8.90
CA HIS A 247 3.43 0.83 9.50
C HIS A 247 3.40 1.21 11.00
N PRO A 248 4.10 0.48 11.89
CA PRO A 248 4.02 0.66 13.34
C PRO A 248 4.28 2.10 13.81
N SER A 249 5.13 2.84 13.09
CA SER A 249 5.41 4.25 13.38
C SER A 249 4.18 5.16 13.36
N ALA A 250 3.05 4.73 12.76
CA ALA A 250 1.80 5.49 12.83
C ALA A 250 1.23 5.55 14.25
N TRP A 251 1.49 4.55 15.10
CA TRP A 251 1.04 4.55 16.50
C TRP A 251 2.06 5.15 17.49
N GLU A 252 3.19 5.64 16.98
CA GLU A 252 4.23 6.31 17.78
C GLU A 252 4.08 7.83 17.78
N PRO A 253 4.41 8.54 18.87
CA PRO A 253 4.31 9.99 18.91
C PRO A 253 5.15 10.65 17.81
N PRO A 254 4.63 11.66 17.10
CA PRO A 254 5.42 12.41 16.13
C PRO A 254 6.55 13.16 16.85
N ASN A 255 7.79 12.78 16.59
CA ASN A 255 8.99 13.37 17.19
C ASN A 255 10.21 13.22 16.25
N VAL A 256 11.40 13.59 16.71
CA VAL A 256 12.65 13.55 15.91
C VAL A 256 13.16 12.13 15.61
N PHE A 257 12.58 11.11 16.23
CA PHE A 257 12.92 9.70 16.05
C PHE A 257 11.90 8.94 15.18
N GLN A 258 10.78 9.56 14.83
CA GLN A 258 9.73 8.92 14.04
C GLN A 258 10.17 8.83 12.56
N GLU A 259 10.34 7.60 12.08
CA GLU A 259 11.01 7.26 10.81
C GLU A 259 10.30 7.77 9.54
N ARG A 260 8.98 7.90 9.57
CA ARG A 260 8.12 8.22 8.41
C ARG A 260 7.68 9.69 8.36
N THR A 261 8.06 10.50 9.35
CA THR A 261 7.82 11.94 9.45
C THR A 261 8.96 12.67 8.75
N PRO A 262 8.69 13.72 7.95
CA PRO A 262 7.44 14.47 7.85
C PRO A 262 6.43 13.98 6.79
N ILE A 263 6.78 12.97 5.99
CA ILE A 263 6.03 12.61 4.77
C ILE A 263 4.66 11.97 5.09
N PHE A 264 4.59 11.17 6.15
CA PHE A 264 3.39 10.40 6.52
C PHE A 264 2.77 10.82 7.85
N GLN A 265 3.10 12.01 8.36
CA GLN A 265 2.58 12.47 9.66
C GLN A 265 1.04 12.57 9.69
N GLN A 266 0.40 12.80 8.55
CA GLN A 266 -1.06 12.84 8.40
C GLN A 266 -1.76 11.50 8.64
N PHE A 267 -1.01 10.39 8.59
CA PHE A 267 -1.51 9.05 8.88
C PHE A 267 -1.18 8.60 10.31
N ASN A 268 -0.66 9.50 11.15
CA ASN A 268 -0.36 9.18 12.54
C ASN A 268 -1.66 8.93 13.33
N GLN A 269 -1.71 7.80 14.03
CA GLN A 269 -2.80 7.30 14.86
C GLN A 269 -2.44 7.34 16.36
N HIS A 270 -1.28 7.88 16.73
CA HIS A 270 -0.85 7.96 18.13
C HIS A 270 -1.83 8.79 18.95
N GLY A 271 -2.36 8.17 20.02
CA GLY A 271 -3.35 8.80 20.90
C GLY A 271 -4.75 8.93 20.29
N SER A 272 -5.03 8.24 19.19
CA SER A 272 -6.39 8.14 18.65
C SER A 272 -7.28 7.23 19.52
N GLU A 273 -8.59 7.29 19.30
CA GLU A 273 -9.59 6.49 20.05
C GLU A 273 -9.71 5.05 19.55
N GLY A 274 -9.02 4.70 18.47
CA GLY A 274 -9.03 3.35 17.91
C GLY A 274 -8.12 2.37 18.66
N LEU A 275 -8.17 1.11 18.25
CA LEU A 275 -7.26 0.07 18.75
C LEU A 275 -5.79 0.47 18.52
N SER A 276 -4.96 0.12 19.50
CA SER A 276 -3.51 0.22 19.39
C SER A 276 -2.94 -0.77 18.37
N TYR A 277 -1.70 -0.54 17.92
CA TYR A 277 -1.01 -1.46 17.02
C TYR A 277 -0.92 -2.89 17.60
N ASP A 278 -0.68 -3.02 18.90
CA ASP A 278 -0.57 -4.32 19.58
C ASP A 278 -1.91 -5.05 19.69
N GLU A 279 -3.03 -4.33 19.67
CA GLU A 279 -4.39 -4.90 19.62
C GLU A 279 -4.78 -5.29 18.19
N LEU A 280 -4.33 -4.52 17.18
CA LEU A 280 -4.64 -4.73 15.77
C LEU A 280 -3.90 -5.92 15.14
N ILE A 281 -2.59 -6.01 15.35
CA ILE A 281 -1.79 -7.04 14.64
C ILE A 281 -2.27 -8.48 14.92
N PRO A 282 -2.73 -8.83 16.13
CA PRO A 282 -3.32 -10.14 16.39
C PRO A 282 -4.65 -10.44 15.68
N LEU A 283 -5.36 -9.45 15.11
CA LEU A 283 -6.63 -9.68 14.40
C LEU A 283 -6.42 -10.58 13.19
N LEU A 284 -5.39 -10.29 12.38
CA LEU A 284 -5.08 -11.09 11.18
C LEU A 284 -4.92 -12.59 11.49
N PRO A 285 -3.99 -13.04 12.36
CA PRO A 285 -3.85 -14.47 12.66
C PRO A 285 -5.10 -15.09 13.31
N ARG A 286 -5.91 -14.32 14.06
CA ARG A 286 -7.18 -14.84 14.59
C ARG A 286 -8.19 -15.11 13.47
N THR A 287 -8.34 -14.19 12.51
CA THR A 287 -9.17 -14.38 11.31
C THR A 287 -8.68 -15.58 10.48
N LEU A 288 -7.38 -15.66 10.21
CA LEU A 288 -6.79 -16.77 9.43
C LEU A 288 -7.05 -18.14 10.06
N GLN A 289 -6.89 -18.25 11.38
CA GLN A 289 -7.13 -19.48 12.12
C GLN A 289 -8.61 -19.88 12.13
N LYS A 290 -9.51 -18.89 12.17
CA LYS A 290 -10.95 -19.11 12.21
C LYS A 290 -11.51 -19.54 10.85
N HIS A 291 -10.91 -19.08 9.74
CA HIS A 291 -11.35 -19.36 8.38
C HIS A 291 -10.24 -20.03 7.53
N PRO A 292 -9.83 -21.27 7.88
CA PRO A 292 -8.70 -21.93 7.23
C PRO A 292 -8.94 -22.26 5.74
N ASP A 293 -10.19 -22.33 5.29
CA ASP A 293 -10.55 -22.61 3.91
C ASP A 293 -10.65 -21.33 3.03
N THR A 294 -10.64 -20.14 3.65
CA THR A 294 -10.68 -18.86 2.94
C THR A 294 -9.26 -18.38 2.65
N THR A 295 -8.97 -18.04 1.40
CA THR A 295 -7.67 -17.46 1.00
C THR A 295 -7.65 -15.97 1.31
N PHE A 296 -6.65 -15.52 2.07
CA PHE A 296 -6.43 -14.11 2.37
C PHE A 296 -5.16 -13.59 1.70
N ILE A 297 -5.22 -12.39 1.14
CA ILE A 297 -4.09 -11.59 0.68
C ILE A 297 -3.97 -10.42 1.67
N ALA A 298 -3.05 -10.52 2.62
CA ALA A 298 -2.82 -9.42 3.56
C ALA A 298 -2.01 -8.31 2.89
N CYS A 299 -2.59 -7.12 2.84
CA CYS A 299 -2.03 -5.99 2.11
C CYS A 299 -0.68 -5.59 2.68
N HIS A 300 0.21 -5.18 1.79
CA HIS A 300 1.43 -4.49 2.14
C HIS A 300 2.34 -5.25 3.11
N LEU A 301 2.61 -6.53 2.81
CA LEU A 301 3.35 -7.45 3.67
C LEU A 301 2.74 -7.55 5.08
N ALA A 302 1.39 -7.55 5.15
CA ALA A 302 0.62 -7.51 6.40
C ALA A 302 1.00 -6.36 7.35
N ASN A 303 1.51 -5.24 6.82
CA ASN A 303 2.11 -4.16 7.61
C ASN A 303 3.26 -4.58 8.54
N LEU A 304 3.96 -5.66 8.16
CA LEU A 304 5.13 -6.22 8.84
C LEU A 304 6.39 -6.20 7.96
N GLY A 305 6.40 -5.40 6.89
CA GLY A 305 7.58 -5.28 6.01
C GLY A 305 8.85 -4.77 6.71
N ASN A 306 8.72 -4.07 7.85
CA ASN A 306 9.85 -3.68 8.70
C ASN A 306 10.37 -4.82 9.59
N ASP A 307 9.60 -5.89 9.77
CA ASP A 307 9.91 -7.07 10.59
C ASP A 307 9.52 -8.35 9.84
N LEU A 308 10.34 -8.68 8.82
CA LEU A 308 10.14 -9.88 8.00
C LEU A 308 10.21 -11.17 8.82
N GLY A 309 10.87 -11.17 9.98
CA GLY A 309 10.91 -12.33 10.88
C GLY A 309 9.55 -12.64 11.49
N ARG A 310 8.88 -11.60 12.04
CA ARG A 310 7.51 -11.74 12.55
C ARG A 310 6.52 -12.09 11.43
N LEU A 311 6.69 -11.53 10.23
CA LEU A 311 5.84 -11.89 9.08
C LEU A 311 6.00 -13.37 8.70
N SER A 312 7.24 -13.83 8.58
CA SER A 312 7.60 -15.23 8.27
C SER A 312 6.93 -16.20 9.24
N GLU A 313 6.99 -15.88 10.54
CA GLU A 313 6.34 -16.64 11.61
C GLU A 313 4.81 -16.76 11.47
N ILE A 314 4.13 -15.75 10.94
CA ILE A 314 2.68 -15.81 10.71
C ILE A 314 2.41 -16.66 9.48
N MET A 315 3.14 -16.43 8.38
CA MET A 315 2.98 -17.18 7.14
C MET A 315 3.24 -18.68 7.34
N ASP A 316 4.22 -19.07 8.15
CA ASP A 316 4.53 -20.48 8.42
C ASP A 316 3.43 -21.22 9.19
N ARG A 317 2.55 -20.49 9.89
CA ARG A 317 1.46 -21.08 10.69
C ARG A 317 0.12 -21.12 9.96
N HIS A 318 0.00 -20.43 8.82
CA HIS A 318 -1.28 -20.24 8.12
C HIS A 318 -1.08 -20.45 6.61
N ASP A 319 -1.47 -21.62 6.12
CA ASP A 319 -1.32 -21.99 4.69
C ASP A 319 -2.25 -21.17 3.78
N ASN A 320 -3.30 -20.59 4.35
CA ASN A 320 -4.28 -19.74 3.67
C ASN A 320 -3.87 -18.25 3.61
N LEU A 321 -2.67 -17.89 4.08
CA LEU A 321 -2.14 -16.54 4.01
C LEU A 321 -1.19 -16.34 2.83
N TYR A 322 -1.54 -15.35 2.02
CA TYR A 322 -0.71 -14.73 1.00
C TYR A 322 -0.51 -13.25 1.36
N VAL A 323 0.52 -12.63 0.80
CA VAL A 323 0.78 -11.19 0.99
C VAL A 323 1.11 -10.54 -0.34
N ASP A 324 0.78 -9.27 -0.50
CA ASP A 324 1.33 -8.46 -1.58
C ASP A 324 2.46 -7.53 -1.08
N ILE A 325 3.24 -7.00 -2.02
CA ILE A 325 4.29 -6.00 -1.73
C ILE A 325 3.82 -4.56 -1.93
N SER A 326 2.51 -4.33 -2.05
CA SER A 326 1.97 -3.04 -2.48
C SER A 326 2.32 -1.94 -1.49
N ALA A 327 2.69 -0.77 -2.02
CA ALA A 327 3.27 0.34 -1.26
C ALA A 327 4.44 0.00 -0.30
N ARG A 328 5.12 -1.15 -0.44
CA ARG A 328 6.28 -1.54 0.40
C ARG A 328 7.63 -1.43 -0.31
N ASP A 329 7.70 -0.67 -1.40
CA ASP A 329 8.96 -0.28 -2.07
C ASP A 329 10.01 0.24 -1.07
N TYR A 330 9.56 1.00 -0.08
CA TYR A 330 10.36 1.54 0.99
C TYR A 330 10.98 0.46 1.88
N GLU A 331 10.16 -0.44 2.41
CA GLU A 331 10.60 -1.55 3.25
C GLU A 331 11.50 -2.50 2.49
N VAL A 332 11.12 -2.93 1.28
CA VAL A 332 11.91 -3.89 0.51
C VAL A 332 13.21 -3.25 0.01
N GLY A 333 13.15 -2.01 -0.50
CA GLY A 333 14.28 -1.33 -1.10
C GLY A 333 15.35 -0.86 -0.11
N ARG A 334 15.01 -0.67 1.17
CA ARG A 334 16.02 -0.35 2.21
C ARG A 334 16.72 -1.56 2.80
N GLN A 335 16.17 -2.77 2.59
CA GLN A 335 16.72 -4.02 3.12
C GLN A 335 16.95 -5.06 2.00
N PRO A 336 17.57 -4.70 0.86
CA PRO A 336 17.53 -5.48 -0.38
C PRO A 336 17.89 -6.96 -0.20
N ARG A 337 18.92 -7.27 0.61
CA ARG A 337 19.34 -8.66 0.88
C ARG A 337 18.36 -9.44 1.76
N GLY A 338 17.72 -8.77 2.72
CA GLY A 338 16.68 -9.37 3.56
C GLY A 338 15.40 -9.61 2.76
N ALA A 339 14.98 -8.59 1.99
CA ALA A 339 13.82 -8.66 1.12
C ALA A 339 13.97 -9.73 0.02
N ALA A 340 15.11 -9.78 -0.68
CA ALA A 340 15.36 -10.79 -1.71
C ALA A 340 15.31 -12.22 -1.14
N ARG A 341 15.90 -12.45 0.04
CA ARG A 341 15.79 -13.76 0.72
C ARG A 341 14.36 -14.10 1.10
N PHE A 342 13.62 -13.15 1.68
CA PHE A 342 12.21 -13.37 2.02
C PHE A 342 11.37 -13.70 0.78
N LEU A 343 11.56 -12.97 -0.33
CA LEU A 343 10.87 -13.23 -1.59
C LEU A 343 11.28 -14.56 -2.22
N GLU A 344 12.47 -15.08 -1.93
CA GLU A 344 12.88 -16.42 -2.36
C GLU A 344 12.28 -17.51 -1.47
N ASP A 345 12.35 -17.35 -0.14
CA ASP A 345 11.83 -18.31 0.84
C ASP A 345 10.31 -18.45 0.76
N TYR A 346 9.60 -17.34 0.49
CA TYR A 346 8.14 -17.27 0.36
C TYR A 346 7.67 -17.05 -1.07
N ARG A 347 8.50 -17.39 -2.08
CA ARG A 347 8.24 -17.13 -3.50
C ARG A 347 6.87 -17.56 -4.00
N ASP A 348 6.29 -18.59 -3.38
CA ASP A 348 5.02 -19.21 -3.75
C ASP A 348 3.80 -18.56 -3.04
N ARG A 349 4.04 -17.53 -2.21
CA ARG A 349 3.02 -16.88 -1.35
C ARG A 349 3.04 -15.35 -1.36
N VAL A 350 3.88 -14.72 -2.19
CA VAL A 350 3.98 -13.26 -2.30
C VAL A 350 3.54 -12.79 -3.68
N LEU A 351 2.68 -11.77 -3.74
CA LEU A 351 2.11 -11.22 -4.96
C LEU A 351 2.63 -9.80 -5.24
N PHE A 352 2.69 -9.46 -6.52
CA PHE A 352 2.91 -8.09 -6.94
C PHE A 352 1.62 -7.27 -6.85
N GLY A 353 1.70 -6.14 -6.17
CA GLY A 353 0.66 -5.12 -6.15
C GLY A 353 1.31 -3.74 -6.05
N THR A 354 0.66 -2.68 -6.52
CA THR A 354 1.25 -1.33 -6.46
C THR A 354 0.71 -0.46 -5.33
N ASP A 355 -0.59 -0.58 -5.02
CA ASP A 355 -1.37 0.34 -4.16
C ASP A 355 -1.31 1.79 -4.69
N MET A 356 -1.24 1.93 -6.02
CA MET A 356 -1.03 3.21 -6.71
C MET A 356 -2.00 3.36 -7.89
N GLY A 357 -1.85 4.42 -8.69
CA GLY A 357 -2.57 4.58 -9.94
C GLY A 357 -1.79 4.06 -11.16
N MET A 358 -2.26 4.40 -12.36
CA MET A 358 -1.71 3.91 -13.63
C MET A 358 -0.40 4.57 -14.14
N ASP A 359 0.41 5.24 -13.29
CA ASP A 359 1.56 6.00 -13.79
C ASP A 359 2.68 5.09 -14.36
N LYS A 360 3.11 5.37 -15.58
CA LYS A 360 4.19 4.61 -16.26
C LYS A 360 5.52 4.65 -15.49
N GLY A 361 5.89 5.82 -14.99
CA GLY A 361 7.15 5.99 -14.26
C GLY A 361 7.15 5.23 -12.93
N MET A 362 5.98 5.09 -12.29
CA MET A 362 5.77 4.26 -11.11
C MET A 362 6.07 2.78 -11.40
N TYR A 363 5.48 2.18 -12.44
CA TYR A 363 5.76 0.78 -12.82
C TYR A 363 7.24 0.56 -13.16
N GLN A 364 7.83 1.45 -13.95
CA GLN A 364 9.25 1.36 -14.33
C GLN A 364 10.18 1.49 -13.12
N SER A 365 9.76 2.22 -12.08
CA SER A 365 10.49 2.29 -10.80
C SER A 365 10.43 0.98 -10.03
N TRP A 366 9.29 0.27 -10.07
CA TRP A 366 9.17 -1.09 -9.52
C TRP A 366 10.04 -2.10 -10.28
N TRP A 367 10.02 -2.08 -11.61
CA TRP A 367 10.87 -2.97 -12.42
C TRP A 367 12.34 -2.76 -12.10
N ARG A 368 12.78 -1.49 -12.08
CA ARG A 368 14.15 -1.17 -11.68
C ARG A 368 14.46 -1.67 -10.27
N LEU A 369 13.56 -1.53 -9.30
CA LEU A 369 13.77 -1.97 -7.93
C LEU A 369 13.90 -3.49 -7.82
N LEU A 370 13.07 -4.24 -8.54
CA LEU A 370 12.97 -5.69 -8.41
C LEU A 370 13.99 -6.43 -9.29
N GLU A 371 14.25 -5.94 -10.49
CA GLU A 371 14.99 -6.69 -11.52
C GLU A 371 16.45 -6.27 -11.70
N SER A 372 16.87 -5.12 -11.14
CA SER A 372 18.25 -4.65 -11.28
C SER A 372 19.05 -4.80 -9.98
N ALA A 373 20.38 -4.74 -10.11
CA ALA A 373 21.32 -4.61 -8.99
C ALA A 373 21.69 -3.14 -8.70
N ASP A 374 20.89 -2.19 -9.18
CA ASP A 374 21.20 -0.76 -9.07
C ASP A 374 21.41 -0.31 -7.62
N GLU A 375 22.42 0.52 -7.41
CA GLU A 375 22.69 1.10 -6.10
C GLU A 375 22.10 2.51 -5.99
N HIS A 376 21.69 2.90 -4.78
CA HIS A 376 21.34 4.29 -4.45
C HIS A 376 20.24 4.92 -5.34
N MET A 377 19.11 4.23 -5.44
CA MET A 377 17.93 4.71 -6.15
C MET A 377 17.18 5.77 -5.31
N THR A 378 16.55 6.74 -5.97
CA THR A 378 15.65 7.68 -5.29
C THR A 378 14.36 6.96 -4.93
N GLY A 379 14.06 6.86 -3.64
CA GLY A 379 12.80 6.31 -3.15
C GLY A 379 11.70 7.37 -3.00
N ARG A 380 10.45 6.90 -2.90
CA ARG A 380 9.27 7.78 -2.78
C ARG A 380 9.22 8.52 -1.45
N VAL A 381 9.82 7.96 -0.40
CA VAL A 381 9.69 8.46 0.96
C VAL A 381 11.05 8.80 1.53
N TRP A 382 11.76 9.73 0.87
CA TRP A 382 13.12 10.28 1.13
C TRP A 382 14.29 9.28 1.22
N TRP A 383 14.00 8.01 1.47
CA TRP A 383 14.99 6.98 1.73
C TRP A 383 15.52 6.50 0.39
N ARG A 384 16.78 6.06 0.38
CA ARG A 384 17.40 5.52 -0.82
C ARG A 384 17.16 4.03 -0.87
N TYR A 385 16.78 3.57 -2.06
CA TYR A 385 16.55 2.15 -2.29
C TYR A 385 17.75 1.53 -3.01
N TYR A 386 17.80 0.22 -3.00
CA TYR A 386 18.81 -0.59 -3.65
C TYR A 386 18.07 -1.71 -4.36
N GLY A 387 18.45 -1.97 -5.60
CA GLY A 387 17.88 -3.03 -6.42
C GLY A 387 18.05 -4.40 -5.76
N LEU A 388 17.04 -5.26 -5.93
CA LEU A 388 17.00 -6.59 -5.32
C LEU A 388 17.67 -7.66 -6.19
N ASP A 389 17.86 -7.41 -7.49
CA ASP A 389 18.42 -8.36 -8.47
C ASP A 389 17.76 -9.74 -8.41
N LEU A 390 16.42 -9.75 -8.40
CA LEU A 390 15.64 -10.99 -8.28
C LEU A 390 15.83 -11.88 -9.51
N SER A 391 15.87 -13.19 -9.27
CA SER A 391 15.93 -14.18 -10.36
C SER A 391 14.65 -14.18 -11.18
N GLY A 392 14.72 -14.62 -12.44
CA GLY A 392 13.54 -14.76 -13.29
C GLY A 392 12.45 -15.66 -12.69
N GLU A 393 12.82 -16.71 -11.96
CA GLU A 393 11.87 -17.61 -11.29
C GLU A 393 11.10 -16.89 -10.17
N ILE A 394 11.79 -16.08 -9.37
CA ILE A 394 11.14 -15.28 -8.30
C ILE A 394 10.24 -14.22 -8.94
N LEU A 395 10.72 -13.53 -9.98
CA LEU A 395 9.97 -12.50 -10.70
C LEU A 395 8.69 -13.08 -11.33
N GLU A 396 8.77 -14.21 -12.02
CA GLU A 396 7.59 -14.87 -12.61
C GLU A 396 6.58 -15.32 -11.54
N SER A 397 7.06 -15.77 -10.39
CA SER A 397 6.20 -16.16 -9.27
C SER A 397 5.46 -14.96 -8.68
N LEU A 398 6.22 -13.91 -8.35
CA LEU A 398 5.74 -12.65 -7.81
C LEU A 398 4.78 -11.92 -8.75
N TYR A 399 5.14 -11.81 -10.03
CA TYR A 399 4.38 -11.05 -11.02
C TYR A 399 3.12 -11.76 -11.49
N ARG A 400 3.10 -13.10 -11.51
CA ARG A 400 2.05 -13.80 -12.25
C ARG A 400 1.61 -15.12 -11.67
N THR A 401 2.54 -16.03 -11.40
CA THR A 401 2.18 -17.43 -11.10
C THR A 401 1.35 -17.54 -9.84
N ASN A 402 1.65 -16.75 -8.81
CA ASN A 402 0.91 -16.77 -7.55
C ASN A 402 -0.52 -16.23 -7.74
N ALA A 403 -0.67 -15.09 -8.42
CA ALA A 403 -1.99 -14.54 -8.77
C ALA A 403 -2.82 -15.55 -9.58
N ARG A 404 -2.20 -16.18 -10.59
CA ARG A 404 -2.85 -17.24 -11.40
C ARG A 404 -3.25 -18.46 -10.59
N ARG A 405 -2.56 -18.77 -9.50
CA ARG A 405 -2.83 -19.91 -8.63
C ARG A 405 -4.03 -19.66 -7.71
N ILE A 406 -4.12 -18.47 -7.12
CA ILE A 406 -5.04 -18.23 -5.98
C ILE A 406 -6.27 -17.40 -6.32
N MET A 407 -6.24 -16.65 -7.41
CA MET A 407 -7.36 -15.80 -7.79
C MET A 407 -8.44 -16.60 -8.54
N ASN A 408 -9.66 -16.08 -8.52
CA ASN A 408 -10.74 -16.64 -9.31
C ASN A 408 -10.64 -16.17 -10.78
N TRP A 409 -10.51 -17.11 -11.71
CA TRP A 409 -10.41 -16.86 -13.14
C TRP A 409 -11.60 -17.40 -13.94
N GLU A 410 -12.72 -17.70 -13.27
CA GLU A 410 -13.93 -18.10 -13.96
C GLU A 410 -14.43 -16.96 -14.86
N GLU A 411 -14.85 -17.31 -16.08
CA GLU A 411 -15.37 -16.34 -17.05
C GLU A 411 -16.59 -15.62 -16.46
N VAL A 412 -16.68 -14.30 -16.66
CA VAL A 412 -17.77 -13.43 -16.20
C VAL A 412 -18.90 -13.40 -17.21
#